data_AF-A0A1I6EMI4-F1
#
_entry.id   AF-A0A1I6EMI4-F1
#
_cell.length_a   1.000
_cell.length_b   1.000
_cell.length_c   1.000
_cell.angle_alpha   90.00
_cell.angle_beta   90.00
_cell.angle_gamma   90.00
#
_symmetry.space_group_name_H-M   'P 1'
#
loop_
_entity.id
_entity.type
_entity.pdbx_description
1 polymer ?
#
loop_
_entity_poly.entity_id
_entity_poly.type
_entity_poly.pdbx_seq_one_letter_code
_entity_poly.pdbx_strand_id
1 'polypeptide(L)'
;MPGGRVDFALFGGVRQPSVFIEVKGVGRAGSGDKQLFEYAFHQGVPICVLTDGREWSFYYPPGEGDYSQRRVQKLHLVERDENQLEETFRRYLQRERVRTGEARDAVDLDFRDLRSRREAQRSIPQAWQSLVGEPEELLVELLQDQTEAISGVRPSSTAVLAFLQSLSLTSSVEQPVAPKAVEASVRPSVPANLVMSSNTNNSSNSGSREVTFELFGETRTTNTAKSALVEILGEIAKRYPDRMLDIAHGARGKSRNHIARSPEEIYPKRPDLARAEEIFDGWLIGTNIANREKLRIIQAACNAVGLTLGKDVVIDFPNA
;
A
#
# COMPACT_ATOMS: atom_id res chain seq x y z
N MET A 1 24.33 -6.39 40.01
CA MET A 1 24.45 -6.48 38.54
C MET A 1 25.69 -5.69 38.13
N PRO A 2 26.68 -6.26 37.42
CA PRO A 2 27.78 -5.46 36.92
C PRO A 2 27.20 -4.43 35.94
N GLY A 3 27.35 -3.15 36.27
CA GLY A 3 26.68 -2.06 35.56
C GLY A 3 27.22 -1.93 34.14
N GLY A 4 26.36 -2.17 33.14
CA GLY A 4 26.65 -1.78 31.77
C GLY A 4 26.88 -0.28 31.70
N ARG A 5 27.93 0.14 30.98
CA ARG A 5 28.26 1.53 30.72
C ARG A 5 27.89 1.85 29.27
N VAL A 6 27.39 3.05 29.04
CA VAL A 6 27.16 3.63 27.69
C VAL A 6 28.10 4.83 27.54
N ASP A 7 28.54 5.12 26.32
CA ASP A 7 29.44 6.25 26.05
C ASP A 7 28.75 7.59 26.29
N PHE A 8 27.53 7.77 25.77
CA PHE A 8 26.74 8.98 25.99
C PHE A 8 25.29 8.69 26.32
N ALA A 9 24.70 9.57 27.14
CA ALA A 9 23.29 9.57 27.46
C ALA A 9 22.72 10.99 27.33
N LEU A 10 21.64 11.14 26.57
CA LEU A 10 20.86 12.38 26.50
C LEU A 10 19.68 12.27 27.47
N PHE A 11 19.46 13.31 28.26
CA PHE A 11 18.46 13.31 29.33
C PHE A 11 17.26 14.15 28.92
N GLY A 12 16.07 13.55 28.98
CA GLY A 12 14.81 14.28 28.78
C GLY A 12 14.38 15.06 30.03
N GLY A 13 14.89 14.68 31.20
CA GLY A 13 14.62 15.31 32.48
C GLY A 13 15.70 15.01 33.51
N VAL A 14 15.51 15.47 34.75
CA VAL A 14 16.47 15.22 35.83
C VAL A 14 16.57 13.71 36.08
N ARG A 15 17.76 13.14 35.83
CA ARG A 15 18.04 11.69 35.97
C ARG A 15 17.15 10.77 35.12
N GLN A 16 16.55 11.30 34.06
CA GLN A 16 15.74 10.52 33.12
C GLN A 16 16.46 10.41 31.77
N PRO A 17 17.24 9.34 31.54
CA PRO A 17 17.86 9.10 30.24
C PRO A 17 16.78 8.82 29.19
N SER A 18 16.94 9.42 28.02
CA SER A 18 15.99 9.31 26.90
C SER A 18 16.66 8.80 25.62
N VAL A 19 17.96 9.01 25.47
CA VAL A 19 18.74 8.45 24.36
C VAL A 19 20.04 7.88 24.90
N PHE A 20 20.38 6.67 24.47
CA PHE A 20 21.70 6.07 24.68
C PHE A 20 22.45 6.01 23.35
N ILE A 21 23.71 6.44 23.37
CA ILE A 21 24.59 6.44 22.20
C ILE A 21 25.84 5.65 22.53
N GLU A 22 26.05 4.58 21.77
CA GLU A 22 27.24 3.74 21.81
C GLU A 22 28.11 4.03 20.59
N VAL A 23 29.40 4.26 20.83
CA VAL A 23 30.38 4.58 19.80
C VAL A 23 31.36 3.42 19.66
N LYS A 24 31.47 2.88 18.45
CA LYS A 24 32.43 1.84 18.08
C LYS A 24 33.58 2.44 17.26
N GLY A 25 34.66 1.68 17.14
CA GLY A 25 35.72 2.00 16.18
C GLY A 25 35.19 1.93 14.74
N VAL A 26 35.71 2.80 13.87
CA VAL A 26 35.36 2.87 12.44
C VAL A 26 35.35 1.46 11.81
N GLY A 27 34.27 1.11 11.12
CA GLY A 27 34.04 -0.18 10.48
C GLY A 27 33.50 -1.27 11.42
N ARG A 28 33.18 -0.95 12.69
CA ARG A 28 32.66 -1.91 13.69
C ARG A 28 31.22 -1.64 14.12
N ALA A 29 30.48 -0.79 13.39
CA ALA A 29 29.08 -0.48 13.68
C ALA A 29 28.12 -1.68 13.57
N GLY A 30 28.54 -2.81 12.98
CA GLY A 30 27.74 -4.05 12.91
C GLY A 30 27.90 -4.99 14.10
N SER A 31 28.72 -4.65 15.09
CA SER A 31 28.99 -5.50 16.27
C SER A 31 28.82 -4.69 17.56
N GLY A 32 27.90 -5.11 18.44
CA GLY A 32 27.72 -4.48 19.76
C GLY A 32 26.26 -4.27 20.20
N ASP A 33 25.30 -4.62 19.36
CA ASP A 33 23.87 -4.36 19.54
C ASP A 33 23.35 -4.90 20.88
N LYS A 34 23.73 -6.13 21.24
CA LYS A 34 23.16 -6.84 22.39
C LYS A 34 23.33 -6.08 23.72
N GLN A 35 24.53 -5.60 24.02
CA GLN A 35 24.80 -4.88 25.27
C GLN A 35 24.04 -3.54 25.35
N LEU A 36 24.04 -2.77 24.25
CA LEU A 36 23.33 -1.49 24.17
C LEU A 36 21.82 -1.70 24.40
N PHE A 37 21.25 -2.70 23.72
CA PHE A 37 19.84 -3.03 23.86
C PHE A 37 19.50 -3.55 25.26
N GLU A 38 20.25 -4.50 25.81
CA GLU A 38 20.04 -5.01 27.18
C GLU A 38 20.00 -3.87 28.20
N TYR A 39 20.95 -2.95 28.11
CA TYR A 39 21.00 -1.80 29.02
C TYR A 39 19.82 -0.85 28.83
N ALA A 40 19.45 -0.56 27.59
CA ALA A 40 18.29 0.28 27.27
C ALA A 40 16.98 -0.35 27.75
N PHE A 41 16.82 -1.67 27.65
CA PHE A 41 15.68 -2.38 28.20
C PHE A 41 15.61 -2.26 29.72
N HIS A 42 16.72 -2.48 30.42
CA HIS A 42 16.75 -2.37 31.88
C HIS A 42 16.46 -0.96 32.39
N GLN A 43 16.89 0.08 31.66
CA GLN A 43 16.68 1.48 32.04
C GLN A 43 15.43 2.11 31.41
N GLY A 44 14.69 1.37 30.56
CA GLY A 44 13.50 1.87 29.88
C GLY A 44 13.78 3.02 28.90
N VAL A 45 14.97 3.05 28.28
CA VAL A 45 15.36 4.13 27.38
C VAL A 45 14.68 3.98 26.01
N PRO A 46 13.99 5.03 25.52
CA PRO A 46 13.18 4.94 24.31
C PRO A 46 13.99 4.96 23.01
N ILE A 47 15.23 5.45 23.00
CA ILE A 47 16.05 5.56 21.79
C ILE A 47 17.45 5.01 22.03
N CYS A 48 17.90 4.13 21.14
CA CYS A 48 19.30 3.68 21.10
C CYS A 48 19.95 4.11 19.79
N VAL A 49 21.21 4.53 19.88
CA VAL A 49 22.03 4.90 18.74
C VAL A 49 23.32 4.10 18.78
N LEU A 50 23.65 3.45 17.68
CA LEU A 50 24.93 2.80 17.48
C LEU A 50 25.64 3.49 16.32
N THR A 51 26.88 3.93 16.55
CA THR A 51 27.66 4.60 15.51
C THR A 51 29.13 4.21 15.56
N ASP A 52 29.80 4.29 14.42
CA ASP A 52 31.26 4.27 14.32
C ASP A 52 31.85 5.60 13.79
N GLY A 53 31.02 6.66 13.80
CA GLY A 53 31.33 7.96 13.23
C GLY A 53 31.06 8.08 11.73
N ARG A 54 30.86 6.99 10.98
CA ARG A 54 30.47 7.01 9.57
C ARG A 54 29.05 6.49 9.37
N GLU A 55 28.73 5.37 10.00
CA GLU A 55 27.40 4.80 10.05
C GLU A 55 26.70 5.20 11.35
N TRP A 56 25.41 5.52 11.27
CA TRP A 56 24.57 5.82 12.42
C TRP A 56 23.28 5.03 12.32
N SER A 57 23.08 4.09 13.23
CA SER A 57 21.86 3.31 13.34
C SER A 57 21.03 3.79 14.52
N PHE A 58 19.77 4.16 14.26
CA PHE A 58 18.81 4.57 15.28
C PHE A 58 17.80 3.45 15.49
N TYR A 59 17.56 3.11 16.74
CA TYR A 59 16.71 2.00 17.15
C TYR A 59 15.64 2.47 18.13
N TYR A 60 14.51 1.77 18.10
CA TYR A 60 13.41 1.89 19.06
C TYR A 60 13.37 0.61 19.93
N PRO A 61 14.06 0.59 21.09
CA PRO A 61 14.10 -0.60 21.96
C PRO A 61 12.72 -1.12 22.38
N PRO A 62 11.74 -0.29 22.77
CA PRO A 62 10.42 -0.78 23.18
C PRO A 62 9.63 -1.53 22.11
N GLY A 63 10.01 -1.43 20.83
CA GLY A 63 9.31 -2.08 19.72
C GLY A 63 9.38 -3.61 19.77
N GLU A 64 8.47 -4.28 19.05
CA GLU A 64 8.52 -5.73 18.85
C GLU A 64 9.54 -6.13 17.78
N GLY A 65 10.00 -7.38 17.82
CA GLY A 65 10.92 -7.94 16.83
C GLY A 65 12.38 -8.01 17.28
N ASP A 66 13.22 -8.55 16.39
CA ASP A 66 14.67 -8.60 16.60
C ASP A 66 15.33 -7.20 16.48
N TYR A 67 16.61 -7.09 16.80
CA TYR A 67 17.32 -5.80 16.75
C TYR A 67 17.31 -5.15 15.38
N SER A 68 17.37 -5.94 14.31
CA SER A 68 17.31 -5.42 12.93
C SER A 68 15.91 -4.84 12.63
N GLN A 69 14.86 -5.48 13.14
CA GLN A 69 13.48 -5.04 12.98
C GLN A 69 13.15 -3.79 13.79
N ARG A 70 13.83 -3.58 14.93
CA ARG A 70 13.74 -2.38 15.78
C ARG A 70 14.52 -1.18 15.26
N ARG A 71 15.36 -1.34 14.23
CA ARG A 71 16.08 -0.23 13.61
C ARG A 71 15.13 0.60 12.77
N VAL A 72 15.00 1.88 13.11
CA VAL A 72 14.13 2.82 12.37
C VAL A 72 14.89 3.57 11.29
N GLN A 73 16.19 3.77 11.46
CA GLN A 73 16.99 4.51 10.49
C GLN A 73 18.43 4.03 10.49
N LYS A 74 19.06 4.04 9.30
CA LYS A 74 20.49 3.86 9.12
C LYS A 74 21.02 4.95 8.20
N LEU A 75 21.91 5.78 8.71
CA LEU A 75 22.58 6.84 7.97
C LEU A 75 24.01 6.43 7.65
N HIS A 76 24.49 6.84 6.48
CA HIS A 76 25.89 6.81 6.08
C HIS A 76 26.30 8.25 5.80
N LEU A 77 27.13 8.84 6.65
CA LEU A 77 27.43 10.28 6.61
C LEU A 77 28.15 10.72 5.32
N VAL A 78 28.85 9.80 4.65
CA VAL A 78 29.58 10.09 3.42
C VAL A 78 28.71 9.95 2.16
N GLU A 79 27.65 9.14 2.23
CA GLU A 79 26.85 8.74 1.07
C GLU A 79 25.50 9.49 0.97
N ARG A 80 25.07 10.15 2.05
CA ARG A 80 23.74 10.75 2.17
C ARG A 80 23.77 12.27 2.01
N ASP A 81 22.65 12.81 1.52
CA ASP A 81 22.41 14.24 1.40
C ASP A 81 22.42 14.92 2.78
N GLU A 82 23.07 16.10 2.85
CA GLU A 82 23.25 16.84 4.10
C GLU A 82 21.92 17.22 4.77
N ASN A 83 20.89 17.56 3.99
CA ASN A 83 19.59 17.95 4.56
C ASN A 83 18.90 16.75 5.22
N GLN A 84 18.99 15.55 4.62
CA GLN A 84 18.41 14.33 5.21
C GLN A 84 19.13 13.93 6.49
N LEU A 85 20.46 14.11 6.53
CA LEU A 85 21.27 13.88 7.72
C LEU A 85 20.84 14.84 8.83
N GLU A 86 20.83 16.15 8.55
CA GLU A 86 20.42 17.18 9.51
C GLU A 86 19.01 16.93 10.03
N GLU A 87 18.04 16.67 9.15
CA GLU A 87 16.66 16.41 9.53
C GLU A 87 16.57 15.20 10.48
N THR A 88 17.27 14.11 10.18
CA THR A 88 17.26 12.91 11.03
C THR A 88 17.89 13.18 12.40
N PHE A 89 19.06 13.81 12.42
CA PHE A 89 19.75 14.15 13.67
C PHE A 89 18.91 15.11 14.52
N ARG A 90 18.31 16.12 13.90
CA ARG A 90 17.43 17.05 14.59
C ARG A 90 16.20 16.33 15.13
N ARG A 91 15.54 15.49 14.32
CA ARG A 91 14.33 14.74 14.69
C ARG A 91 14.53 13.89 15.94
N TYR A 92 15.67 13.19 16.05
CA TYR A 92 15.90 12.22 17.14
C TYR A 92 16.84 12.70 18.27
N LEU A 93 17.76 13.64 18.01
CA LEU A 93 18.79 14.05 18.98
C LEU A 93 18.72 15.52 19.40
N GLN A 94 17.86 16.36 18.79
CA GLN A 94 17.75 17.76 19.20
C GLN A 94 17.33 17.85 20.68
N ARG A 95 18.10 18.61 21.46
CA ARG A 95 17.93 18.74 22.92
C ARG A 95 16.49 18.98 23.34
N GLU A 96 15.81 19.95 22.74
CA GLU A 96 14.42 20.25 23.13
C GLU A 96 13.47 19.11 22.80
N ARG A 97 13.63 18.43 21.67
CA ARG A 97 12.79 17.27 21.31
C ARG A 97 13.02 16.07 22.23
N VAL A 98 14.26 15.88 22.68
CA VAL A 98 14.59 14.87 23.70
C VAL A 98 13.95 15.26 25.04
N ARG A 99 13.99 16.55 25.41
CA ARG A 99 13.42 17.07 26.66
C ARG A 99 11.90 17.02 26.71
N THR A 100 11.22 17.33 25.62
CA THR A 100 9.75 17.33 25.55
C THR A 100 9.15 15.96 25.26
N GLY A 101 9.96 14.99 24.83
CA GLY A 101 9.50 13.65 24.46
C GLY A 101 9.18 13.51 22.96
N GLU A 102 9.18 14.59 22.18
CA GLU A 102 8.92 14.57 20.74
C GLU A 102 9.88 13.66 19.95
N ALA A 103 11.12 13.48 20.41
CA ALA A 103 12.06 12.55 19.78
C ALA A 103 11.61 11.08 19.95
N ARG A 104 11.05 10.75 21.12
CA ARG A 104 10.47 9.42 21.40
C ARG A 104 9.23 9.18 20.55
N ASP A 105 8.34 10.17 20.47
CA ASP A 105 7.11 10.03 19.69
C ASP A 105 7.42 9.87 18.19
N ALA A 106 8.43 10.61 17.70
CA ALA A 106 8.93 10.48 16.34
C ALA A 106 9.49 9.07 16.06
N VAL A 107 10.33 8.53 16.94
CA VAL A 107 10.92 7.19 16.73
C VAL A 107 9.86 6.07 16.78
N ASP A 108 8.84 6.20 17.65
CA ASP A 108 7.74 5.25 17.77
C ASP A 108 6.86 5.27 16.51
N LEU A 109 6.53 6.47 16.01
CA LEU A 109 5.79 6.62 14.76
C LEU A 109 6.55 5.99 13.59
N ASP A 110 7.83 6.30 13.44
CA ASP A 110 8.66 5.80 12.34
C ASP A 110 8.82 4.26 12.43
N PHE A 111 8.90 3.70 13.64
CA PHE A 111 8.87 2.26 13.85
C PHE A 111 7.56 1.60 13.42
N ARG A 112 6.41 2.19 13.79
CA ARG A 112 5.09 1.68 13.41
C ARG A 112 4.89 1.69 11.91
N ASP A 113 5.26 2.78 11.25
CA ASP A 113 5.20 2.90 9.79
C ASP A 113 6.05 1.85 9.09
N LEU A 114 7.28 1.64 9.56
CA LEU A 114 8.15 0.59 9.03
C LEU A 114 7.58 -0.81 9.25
N ARG A 115 7.00 -1.09 10.42
CA ARG A 115 6.34 -2.36 10.71
C ARG A 115 5.17 -2.59 9.75
N SER A 116 4.27 -1.62 9.60
CA SER A 116 3.10 -1.71 8.72
C SER A 116 3.52 -1.92 7.26
N ARG A 117 4.56 -1.23 6.79
CA ARG A 117 5.10 -1.45 5.42
C ARG A 117 5.66 -2.86 5.25
N ARG A 118 6.42 -3.36 6.22
CA ARG A 118 6.97 -4.74 6.17
C ARG A 118 5.86 -5.79 6.21
N GLU A 119 4.85 -5.59 7.03
CA GLU A 119 3.67 -6.46 7.11
C GLU A 119 2.92 -6.48 5.79
N ALA A 120 2.59 -5.30 5.23
CA ALA A 120 1.99 -5.18 3.91
C ALA A 120 2.80 -5.91 2.84
N GLN A 121 4.13 -5.73 2.81
CA GLN A 121 5.02 -6.44 1.89
C GLN A 121 4.99 -7.97 2.06
N ARG A 122 4.99 -8.46 3.31
CA ARG A 122 4.89 -9.90 3.61
C ARG A 122 3.52 -10.48 3.24
N SER A 123 2.48 -9.67 3.23
CA SER A 123 1.13 -10.08 2.84
C SER A 123 0.91 -10.06 1.31
N ILE A 124 1.77 -9.44 0.52
CA ILE A 124 1.61 -9.39 -0.96
C ILE A 124 1.50 -10.80 -1.57
N PRO A 125 2.36 -11.79 -1.26
CA PRO A 125 2.25 -13.13 -1.85
C PRO A 125 0.92 -13.82 -1.52
N GLN A 126 0.44 -13.67 -0.28
CA GLN A 126 -0.85 -14.21 0.14
C GLN A 126 -2.02 -13.51 -0.56
N ALA A 127 -1.95 -12.18 -0.69
CA ALA A 127 -2.94 -11.42 -1.46
C ALA A 127 -2.96 -11.85 -2.93
N TRP A 128 -1.80 -12.05 -3.54
CA TRP A 128 -1.68 -12.58 -4.91
C TRP A 128 -2.32 -13.97 -5.03
N GLN A 129 -2.00 -14.91 -4.14
CA GLN A 129 -2.59 -16.25 -4.13
C GLN A 129 -4.13 -16.21 -4.01
N SER A 130 -4.67 -15.34 -3.16
CA SER A 130 -6.12 -15.14 -3.06
C SER A 130 -6.70 -14.61 -4.38
N LEU A 131 -6.03 -13.65 -5.03
CA LEU A 131 -6.49 -13.07 -6.29
C LEU A 131 -6.45 -14.08 -7.46
N VAL A 132 -5.47 -14.98 -7.50
CA VAL A 132 -5.38 -15.97 -8.59
C VAL A 132 -6.21 -17.24 -8.34
N GLY A 133 -6.50 -17.57 -7.08
CA GLY A 133 -7.36 -18.70 -6.72
C GLY A 133 -8.83 -18.45 -7.03
N GLU A 134 -9.33 -17.25 -6.72
CA GLU A 134 -10.69 -16.79 -7.02
C GLU A 134 -10.65 -15.47 -7.79
N PRO A 135 -10.26 -15.49 -9.08
CA PRO A 135 -10.04 -14.29 -9.85
C PRO A 135 -11.34 -13.52 -10.09
N GLU A 136 -11.31 -12.25 -9.70
CA GLU A 136 -12.40 -11.32 -9.92
C GLU A 136 -12.52 -10.94 -11.40
N GLU A 137 -13.73 -10.54 -11.80
CA GLU A 137 -14.04 -10.11 -13.16
C GLU A 137 -13.13 -8.96 -13.63
N LEU A 138 -12.79 -8.02 -12.74
CA LEU A 138 -11.87 -6.94 -13.07
C LEU A 138 -10.47 -7.45 -13.46
N LEU A 139 -9.94 -8.44 -12.72
CA LEU A 139 -8.63 -9.01 -13.01
C LEU A 139 -8.64 -9.78 -14.34
N VAL A 140 -9.71 -10.53 -14.60
CA VAL A 140 -9.90 -11.25 -15.86
C VAL A 140 -9.97 -10.25 -17.02
N GLU A 141 -10.80 -9.21 -16.92
CA GLU A 141 -10.96 -8.21 -17.97
C GLU A 141 -9.65 -7.44 -18.21
N LEU A 142 -8.95 -7.05 -17.14
CA LEU A 142 -7.66 -6.37 -17.24
C LEU A 142 -6.65 -7.21 -18.03
N LEU A 143 -6.57 -8.52 -17.77
CA LEU A 143 -5.70 -9.41 -18.52
C LEU A 143 -6.15 -9.61 -19.97
N GLN A 144 -7.46 -9.65 -20.23
CA GLN A 144 -7.98 -9.70 -21.59
C GLN A 144 -7.62 -8.44 -22.39
N ASP A 145 -7.82 -7.25 -21.80
CA ASP A 145 -7.48 -5.95 -22.41
C ASP A 145 -5.99 -5.86 -22.72
N GLN A 146 -5.14 -6.23 -21.75
CA GLN A 146 -3.69 -6.19 -21.94
C GLN A 146 -3.22 -7.20 -23.00
N THR A 147 -3.81 -8.39 -23.03
CA THR A 147 -3.48 -9.39 -24.06
C THR A 147 -3.93 -8.93 -25.45
N GLU A 148 -5.10 -8.31 -25.55
CA GLU A 148 -5.60 -7.71 -26.80
C GLU A 148 -4.68 -6.58 -27.27
N ALA A 149 -4.23 -5.70 -26.37
CA ALA A 149 -3.31 -4.62 -26.70
C ALA A 149 -1.95 -5.13 -27.22
N ILE A 150 -1.45 -6.24 -26.69
CA ILE A 150 -0.16 -6.83 -27.09
C ILE A 150 -0.30 -7.67 -28.37
N SER A 151 -1.36 -8.47 -28.51
CA SER A 151 -1.49 -9.47 -29.57
C SER A 151 -2.45 -9.10 -30.70
N GLY A 152 -3.27 -8.05 -30.51
CA GLY A 152 -4.39 -7.70 -31.38
C GLY A 152 -5.61 -8.61 -31.24
N VAL A 153 -5.55 -9.64 -30.40
CA VAL A 153 -6.63 -10.63 -30.22
C VAL A 153 -7.03 -10.72 -28.76
N ARG A 154 -8.32 -10.52 -28.47
CA ARG A 154 -8.85 -10.68 -27.12
C ARG A 154 -8.98 -12.16 -26.75
N PRO A 155 -8.32 -12.64 -25.68
CA PRO A 155 -8.49 -14.02 -25.23
C PRO A 155 -9.86 -14.22 -24.58
N SER A 156 -10.38 -15.44 -24.62
CA SER A 156 -11.63 -15.79 -23.93
C SER A 156 -11.44 -15.73 -22.41
N SER A 157 -12.52 -15.45 -21.67
CA SER A 157 -12.47 -15.43 -20.19
C SER A 157 -12.04 -16.78 -19.64
N THR A 158 -12.46 -17.88 -20.27
CA THR A 158 -12.05 -19.24 -19.91
C THR A 158 -10.55 -19.45 -20.05
N ALA A 159 -9.92 -18.93 -21.12
CA ALA A 159 -8.48 -19.05 -21.31
C ALA A 159 -7.70 -18.27 -20.23
N VAL A 160 -8.15 -17.06 -19.90
CA VAL A 160 -7.54 -16.23 -18.85
C VAL A 160 -7.71 -16.88 -17.47
N LEU A 161 -8.90 -17.39 -17.16
CA LEU A 161 -9.17 -18.10 -15.91
C LEU A 161 -8.28 -19.34 -15.75
N ALA A 162 -8.15 -20.15 -16.81
CA ALA A 162 -7.29 -21.33 -16.80
C ALA A 162 -5.81 -20.95 -16.57
N PHE A 163 -5.35 -19.86 -17.20
CA PHE A 163 -4.01 -19.33 -16.97
C PHE A 163 -3.81 -18.89 -15.51
N LEU A 164 -4.72 -18.08 -14.95
CA LEU A 164 -4.63 -17.63 -13.56
C LEU A 164 -4.61 -18.80 -12.57
N GLN A 165 -5.46 -19.81 -12.78
CA GLN A 165 -5.47 -21.02 -11.96
C GLN A 165 -4.16 -21.82 -12.04
N SER A 166 -3.50 -21.82 -13.21
CA SER A 166 -2.19 -22.50 -13.37
C SER A 166 -1.08 -21.86 -12.52
N LEU A 167 -1.16 -20.55 -12.26
CA LEU A 167 -0.22 -19.83 -11.39
C LEU A 167 -0.42 -20.18 -9.91
N SER A 168 -1.66 -20.48 -9.50
CA SER A 168 -1.96 -20.96 -8.15
C SER A 168 -1.32 -22.32 -7.87
N LEU A 169 -1.38 -23.24 -8.85
CA LEU A 169 -0.85 -24.61 -8.73
C LEU A 169 0.68 -24.67 -8.66
N THR A 170 1.37 -23.74 -9.32
CA THR A 170 2.85 -23.71 -9.35
C THR A 170 3.46 -23.13 -8.07
N SER A 171 2.68 -22.41 -7.24
CA SER A 171 3.17 -21.76 -6.03
C SER A 171 3.23 -22.65 -4.77
N SER A 172 2.82 -23.92 -4.85
CA SER A 172 2.77 -24.85 -3.71
C SER A 172 4.10 -25.58 -3.38
N VAL A 173 5.22 -25.27 -4.05
CA VAL A 173 6.47 -26.06 -3.89
C VAL A 173 7.59 -25.35 -3.11
N GLU A 174 7.52 -24.05 -2.82
CA GLU A 174 8.57 -23.38 -2.01
C GLU A 174 7.98 -22.56 -0.87
N GLN A 175 7.78 -23.20 0.28
CA GLN A 175 7.80 -22.47 1.54
C GLN A 175 9.26 -22.05 1.83
N PRO A 176 9.53 -20.76 2.11
CA PRO A 176 10.82 -20.38 2.64
C PRO A 176 10.93 -20.95 4.04
N VAL A 177 11.75 -22.01 4.19
CA VAL A 177 12.21 -22.46 5.51
C VAL A 177 12.95 -21.28 6.11
N ALA A 178 12.42 -20.73 7.20
CA ALA A 178 13.11 -19.69 7.97
C ALA A 178 14.53 -20.16 8.29
N PRO A 179 15.60 -19.45 7.88
CA PRO A 179 16.94 -19.86 8.25
C PRO A 179 17.10 -19.65 9.76
N LYS A 180 17.30 -20.74 10.49
CA LYS A 180 17.86 -20.71 11.84
C LYS A 180 19.17 -19.91 11.76
N ALA A 181 19.34 -18.99 12.71
CA ALA A 181 20.58 -18.25 12.90
C ALA A 181 21.76 -19.23 12.99
N VAL A 182 22.70 -19.11 12.05
CA VAL A 182 24.02 -19.71 12.16
C VAL A 182 25.02 -18.56 12.19
N GLU A 183 25.57 -18.32 13.37
CA GLU A 183 26.80 -17.55 13.56
C GLU A 183 27.95 -18.30 12.88
N ALA A 184 28.62 -17.66 11.91
CA ALA A 184 30.07 -17.77 11.73
C ALA A 184 30.58 -16.82 10.63
N SER A 185 31.33 -15.81 11.06
CA SER A 185 32.61 -15.33 10.52
C SER A 185 32.84 -15.33 9.00
N VAL A 186 32.96 -14.13 8.41
CA VAL A 186 33.59 -13.94 7.09
C VAL A 186 34.70 -12.88 7.18
N ARG A 187 35.89 -13.24 6.71
CA ARG A 187 36.98 -12.34 6.30
C ARG A 187 36.97 -12.17 4.77
N PRO A 188 37.60 -11.11 4.23
CA PRO A 188 37.04 -10.37 3.12
C PRO A 188 37.64 -10.70 1.76
N SER A 189 36.87 -10.46 0.71
CA SER A 189 37.39 -10.19 -0.64
C SER A 189 36.44 -9.28 -1.41
N VAL A 190 36.98 -8.12 -1.81
CA VAL A 190 36.47 -7.24 -2.89
C VAL A 190 37.08 -7.77 -4.21
N PRO A 191 36.49 -7.55 -5.40
CA PRO A 191 36.50 -6.24 -6.09
C PRO A 191 35.10 -5.83 -6.62
N ALA A 192 34.67 -4.58 -6.48
CA ALA A 192 34.88 -3.45 -7.40
C ALA A 192 34.34 -3.68 -8.82
N ASN A 193 33.06 -3.35 -9.03
CA ASN A 193 32.55 -2.45 -10.08
C ASN A 193 31.03 -2.60 -10.20
N LEU A 194 30.28 -1.52 -9.98
CA LEU A 194 29.36 -1.00 -10.99
C LEU A 194 28.90 0.40 -10.59
N VAL A 195 29.09 1.27 -11.57
CA VAL A 195 28.90 2.71 -11.61
C VAL A 195 27.43 3.09 -11.41
N MET A 196 27.25 4.28 -10.84
CA MET A 196 26.01 5.03 -10.73
C MET A 196 25.18 5.03 -12.02
N SER A 197 23.86 4.94 -11.85
CA SER A 197 22.93 5.72 -12.68
C SER A 197 21.83 6.27 -11.78
N SER A 198 21.95 7.57 -11.54
CA SER A 198 20.89 8.49 -11.16
C SER A 198 19.81 8.59 -12.24
N ASN A 199 18.63 9.06 -11.81
CA ASN A 199 17.40 9.32 -12.57
C ASN A 199 16.60 8.05 -12.89
N THR A 200 15.31 7.97 -12.62
CA THR A 200 14.27 8.98 -12.81
C THR A 200 13.11 8.76 -11.83
N ASN A 201 12.45 9.87 -11.49
CA ASN A 201 11.04 9.91 -11.13
C ASN A 201 10.25 8.86 -11.93
N ASN A 202 9.81 7.80 -11.27
CA ASN A 202 8.64 7.04 -11.68
C ASN A 202 7.57 7.30 -10.64
N SER A 203 7.06 8.54 -10.67
CA SER A 203 5.64 8.76 -10.45
C SER A 203 4.93 7.78 -11.39
N SER A 204 4.48 6.65 -10.84
CA SER A 204 3.60 5.73 -11.55
C SER A 204 2.45 6.56 -12.07
N ASN A 205 2.45 6.75 -13.38
CA ASN A 205 1.51 7.52 -14.14
C ASN A 205 0.17 6.76 -14.12
N SER A 206 -0.47 6.73 -12.96
CA SER A 206 -1.93 6.64 -12.85
C SER A 206 -2.42 7.94 -13.47
N GLY A 207 -2.49 7.98 -14.81
CA GLY A 207 -3.04 9.11 -15.52
C GLY A 207 -4.44 9.35 -14.99
N SER A 208 -4.57 10.35 -14.12
CA SER A 208 -5.82 11.06 -13.85
C SER A 208 -6.18 11.76 -15.15
N ARG A 209 -6.60 10.97 -16.15
CA ARG A 209 -7.40 11.49 -17.23
C ARG A 209 -8.73 11.82 -16.58
N GLU A 210 -8.94 13.10 -16.37
CA GLU A 210 -10.26 13.65 -16.13
C GLU A 210 -11.23 13.00 -17.12
N VAL A 211 -12.29 12.39 -16.59
CA VAL A 211 -13.34 11.76 -17.38
C VAL A 211 -14.42 12.79 -17.58
N THR A 212 -14.51 13.32 -18.79
CA THR A 212 -15.57 14.21 -19.23
C THR A 212 -16.73 13.39 -19.78
N PHE A 213 -17.96 13.77 -19.41
CA PHE A 213 -19.18 13.17 -19.92
C PHE A 213 -20.28 14.22 -20.06
N GLU A 214 -21.27 13.94 -20.89
CA GLU A 214 -22.49 14.73 -21.01
C GLU A 214 -23.65 13.98 -20.38
N LEU A 215 -24.45 14.64 -19.58
CA LEU A 215 -25.63 14.08 -18.94
C LEU A 215 -26.76 15.09 -18.97
N PHE A 216 -27.88 14.71 -19.59
CA PHE A 216 -29.05 15.59 -19.75
C PHE A 216 -28.74 16.93 -20.45
N GLY A 217 -27.76 16.95 -21.36
CA GLY A 217 -27.32 18.15 -22.06
C GLY A 217 -26.29 19.00 -21.31
N GLU A 218 -25.87 18.58 -20.11
CA GLU A 218 -24.82 19.25 -19.33
C GLU A 218 -23.50 18.49 -19.41
N THR A 219 -22.44 19.18 -19.80
CA THR A 219 -21.07 18.62 -19.75
C THR A 219 -20.53 18.68 -18.32
N ARG A 220 -20.04 17.55 -17.81
CA ARG A 220 -19.47 17.39 -16.48
C ARG A 220 -18.14 16.67 -16.55
N THR A 221 -17.31 16.83 -15.53
CA THR A 221 -15.97 16.25 -15.47
C THR A 221 -15.68 15.70 -14.09
N THR A 222 -15.07 14.52 -14.03
CA THR A 222 -14.68 13.86 -12.78
C THR A 222 -13.25 13.34 -12.84
N ASN A 223 -12.66 13.05 -11.68
CA ASN A 223 -11.27 12.61 -11.60
C ASN A 223 -11.04 11.13 -11.97
N THR A 224 -12.10 10.31 -11.99
CA THR A 224 -12.00 8.87 -12.24
C THR A 224 -13.24 8.31 -12.94
N ALA A 225 -13.08 7.21 -13.68
CA ALA A 225 -14.21 6.48 -14.29
C ALA A 225 -15.21 5.95 -13.24
N LYS A 226 -14.74 5.65 -12.02
CA LYS A 226 -15.60 5.28 -10.89
C LYS A 226 -16.51 6.45 -10.50
N SER A 227 -15.94 7.64 -10.33
CA SER A 227 -16.69 8.85 -9.97
C SER A 227 -17.72 9.22 -11.04
N ALA A 228 -17.37 9.12 -12.33
CA ALA A 228 -18.31 9.32 -13.43
C ALA A 228 -19.49 8.33 -13.37
N LEU A 229 -19.23 7.04 -13.12
CA LEU A 229 -20.29 6.03 -12.97
C LEU A 229 -21.24 6.37 -11.82
N VAL A 230 -20.71 6.70 -10.64
CA VAL A 230 -21.49 7.02 -9.43
C VAL A 230 -22.36 8.26 -9.69
N GLU A 231 -21.78 9.30 -10.30
CA GLU A 231 -22.51 10.53 -10.59
C GLU A 231 -23.63 10.31 -11.62
N ILE A 232 -23.32 9.64 -12.74
CA ILE A 232 -24.33 9.34 -13.78
C ILE A 232 -25.49 8.54 -13.21
N LEU A 233 -25.20 7.45 -12.48
CA LEU A 233 -26.25 6.63 -11.87
C LEU A 233 -27.02 7.39 -10.80
N GLY A 234 -26.35 8.20 -9.98
CA GLY A 234 -26.98 9.01 -8.95
C GLY A 234 -27.95 10.04 -9.53
N GLU A 235 -27.56 10.74 -10.60
CA GLU A 235 -28.42 11.73 -11.27
C GLU A 235 -29.59 11.07 -12.02
N ILE A 236 -29.38 9.91 -12.66
CA ILE A 236 -30.49 9.13 -13.24
C ILE A 236 -31.45 8.68 -12.14
N ALA A 237 -30.94 8.15 -11.03
CA ALA A 237 -31.77 7.66 -9.93
C ALA A 237 -32.56 8.79 -9.24
N LYS A 238 -31.94 9.96 -9.03
CA LYS A 238 -32.62 11.16 -8.50
C LYS A 238 -33.78 11.62 -9.40
N ARG A 239 -33.60 11.52 -10.73
CA ARG A 239 -34.61 11.93 -11.70
C ARG A 239 -35.73 10.91 -11.87
N TYR A 240 -35.45 9.63 -11.65
CA TYR A 240 -36.38 8.52 -11.82
C TYR A 240 -36.42 7.59 -10.59
N PRO A 241 -36.79 8.10 -9.40
CA PRO A 241 -36.72 7.33 -8.16
C PRO A 241 -37.60 6.07 -8.21
N ASP A 242 -38.77 6.17 -8.84
CA ASP A 242 -39.73 5.07 -8.99
C ASP A 242 -39.21 3.91 -9.87
N ARG A 243 -38.13 4.14 -10.63
CA ARG A 243 -37.55 3.16 -11.56
C ARG A 243 -36.29 2.49 -11.01
N MET A 244 -35.93 2.75 -9.75
CA MET A 244 -34.67 2.26 -9.19
C MET A 244 -34.56 0.73 -9.13
N LEU A 245 -35.69 0.04 -8.92
CA LEU A 245 -35.75 -1.42 -9.00
C LEU A 245 -35.41 -1.94 -10.40
N ASP A 246 -35.93 -1.29 -11.44
CA ASP A 246 -35.65 -1.66 -12.84
C ASP A 246 -34.18 -1.39 -13.19
N ILE A 247 -33.63 -0.27 -12.72
CA ILE A 247 -32.21 0.08 -12.87
C ILE A 247 -31.32 -1.01 -12.22
N ALA A 248 -31.61 -1.37 -10.97
CA ALA A 248 -30.84 -2.38 -10.24
C ALA A 248 -30.92 -3.76 -10.91
N HIS A 249 -32.11 -4.16 -11.38
CA HIS A 249 -32.30 -5.42 -12.11
C HIS A 249 -31.56 -5.43 -13.45
N GLY A 250 -31.62 -4.36 -14.23
CA GLY A 250 -30.90 -4.27 -15.51
C GLY A 250 -29.38 -4.22 -15.34
N ALA A 251 -28.91 -3.62 -14.25
CA ALA A 251 -27.50 -3.56 -13.90
C ALA A 251 -26.94 -4.89 -13.39
N ARG A 252 -27.76 -5.91 -13.12
CA ARG A 252 -27.30 -7.20 -12.56
C ARG A 252 -26.30 -7.90 -13.48
N GLY A 253 -25.19 -8.37 -12.90
CA GLY A 253 -24.16 -9.14 -13.59
C GLY A 253 -24.44 -10.64 -13.50
N LYS A 254 -23.59 -11.46 -14.14
CA LYS A 254 -23.77 -12.93 -14.13
C LYS A 254 -23.59 -13.56 -12.74
N SER A 255 -22.63 -13.05 -11.98
CA SER A 255 -22.18 -13.64 -10.71
C SER A 255 -22.47 -12.77 -9.48
N ARG A 256 -22.87 -11.51 -9.68
CA ARG A 256 -23.06 -10.52 -8.63
C ARG A 256 -24.14 -9.49 -8.98
N ASN A 257 -24.72 -8.88 -7.96
CA ASN A 257 -25.51 -7.67 -8.15
C ASN A 257 -24.53 -6.48 -8.17
N HIS A 258 -24.65 -5.58 -9.13
CA HIS A 258 -23.82 -4.37 -9.12
C HIS A 258 -24.44 -3.28 -8.27
N ILE A 259 -25.77 -3.20 -8.24
CA ILE A 259 -26.54 -2.23 -7.49
C ILE A 259 -27.41 -2.97 -6.47
N ALA A 260 -27.34 -2.59 -5.19
CA ALA A 260 -28.10 -3.22 -4.12
C ALA A 260 -28.32 -2.29 -2.92
N ARG A 261 -29.03 -2.76 -1.88
CA ARG A 261 -29.29 -1.98 -0.65
C ARG A 261 -28.21 -2.17 0.42
N SER A 262 -27.36 -3.18 0.26
CA SER A 262 -26.26 -3.47 1.19
C SER A 262 -25.01 -3.95 0.44
N PRO A 263 -23.79 -3.72 0.96
CA PRO A 263 -22.56 -4.25 0.36
C PRO A 263 -22.55 -5.79 0.24
N GLU A 264 -23.18 -6.49 1.18
CA GLU A 264 -23.29 -7.96 1.20
C GLU A 264 -24.09 -8.48 0.00
N GLU A 265 -25.13 -7.76 -0.41
CA GLU A 265 -25.94 -8.11 -1.59
C GLU A 265 -25.19 -7.88 -2.91
N ILE A 266 -24.19 -6.99 -2.91
CA ILE A 266 -23.31 -6.74 -4.06
C ILE A 266 -22.32 -7.89 -4.20
N TYR A 267 -21.72 -8.36 -3.10
CA TYR A 267 -20.79 -9.50 -3.10
C TYR A 267 -21.20 -10.61 -2.13
N PRO A 268 -22.21 -11.44 -2.47
CA PRO A 268 -22.71 -12.47 -1.56
C PRO A 268 -21.67 -13.52 -1.15
N LYS A 269 -20.67 -13.78 -2.00
CA LYS A 269 -19.61 -14.77 -1.75
C LYS A 269 -18.42 -14.20 -0.96
N ARG A 270 -18.17 -12.89 -1.05
CA ARG A 270 -17.03 -12.21 -0.43
C ARG A 270 -17.44 -10.82 0.09
N PRO A 271 -18.29 -10.74 1.12
CA PRO A 271 -18.76 -9.45 1.65
C PRO A 271 -17.62 -8.57 2.19
N ASP A 272 -16.52 -9.19 2.63
CA ASP A 272 -15.30 -8.52 3.08
C ASP A 272 -14.65 -7.61 2.02
N LEU A 273 -14.88 -7.91 0.73
CA LEU A 273 -14.35 -7.17 -0.40
C LEU A 273 -15.34 -6.13 -0.95
N ALA A 274 -16.54 -6.05 -0.38
CA ALA A 274 -17.61 -5.19 -0.89
C ALA A 274 -17.33 -3.71 -0.64
N ARG A 275 -16.64 -3.07 -1.59
CA ARG A 275 -16.54 -1.61 -1.66
C ARG A 275 -17.68 -1.06 -2.50
N ALA A 276 -18.53 -0.25 -1.89
CA ALA A 276 -19.67 0.35 -2.55
C ALA A 276 -19.77 1.84 -2.26
N GLU A 277 -20.38 2.58 -3.18
CA GLU A 277 -20.71 4.00 -3.00
C GLU A 277 -22.22 4.20 -3.14
N GLU A 278 -22.76 5.14 -2.37
CA GLU A 278 -24.18 5.47 -2.45
C GLU A 278 -24.45 6.28 -3.72
N ILE A 279 -25.46 5.86 -4.47
CA ILE A 279 -25.95 6.57 -5.66
C ILE A 279 -27.22 7.37 -5.35
N PHE A 280 -28.16 6.78 -4.61
CA PHE A 280 -29.43 7.44 -4.27
C PHE A 280 -30.22 6.67 -3.20
N ASP A 281 -30.70 7.36 -2.16
CA ASP A 281 -31.67 6.85 -1.17
C ASP A 281 -31.30 5.45 -0.64
N GLY A 282 -30.07 5.24 -0.17
CA GLY A 282 -29.60 3.95 0.35
C GLY A 282 -29.39 2.85 -0.71
N TRP A 283 -29.46 3.16 -2.00
CA TRP A 283 -28.96 2.30 -3.06
C TRP A 283 -27.47 2.51 -3.26
N LEU A 284 -26.75 1.41 -3.35
CA LEU A 284 -25.31 1.35 -3.44
C LEU A 284 -24.87 0.74 -4.78
N ILE A 285 -23.78 1.23 -5.36
CA ILE A 285 -23.10 0.65 -6.53
C ILE A 285 -21.74 0.07 -6.12
N GLY A 286 -21.42 -1.14 -6.57
CA GLY A 286 -20.10 -1.72 -6.40
C GLY A 286 -19.01 -0.93 -7.14
N THR A 287 -17.84 -0.75 -6.55
CA THR A 287 -16.78 0.12 -7.14
C THR A 287 -15.71 -0.64 -7.92
N ASN A 288 -15.61 -1.95 -7.72
CA ASN A 288 -14.65 -2.82 -8.38
C ASN A 288 -15.24 -3.39 -9.68
N ILE A 289 -15.41 -2.50 -10.66
CA ILE A 289 -16.07 -2.75 -11.94
C ILE A 289 -15.13 -2.29 -13.06
N ALA A 290 -14.94 -3.13 -14.07
CA ALA A 290 -14.12 -2.84 -15.23
C ALA A 290 -14.83 -1.90 -16.22
N ASN A 291 -14.11 -1.18 -17.07
CA ASN A 291 -14.67 -0.08 -17.87
C ASN A 291 -15.79 -0.52 -18.83
N ARG A 292 -15.67 -1.69 -19.47
CA ARG A 292 -16.73 -2.25 -20.34
C ARG A 292 -18.00 -2.49 -19.53
N GLU A 293 -17.84 -3.08 -18.35
CA GLU A 293 -18.95 -3.37 -17.46
C GLU A 293 -19.58 -2.09 -16.88
N LYS A 294 -18.79 -1.04 -16.60
CA LYS A 294 -19.34 0.28 -16.25
C LYS A 294 -20.25 0.80 -17.37
N LEU A 295 -19.81 0.73 -18.62
CA LEU A 295 -20.59 1.19 -19.77
C LEU A 295 -21.88 0.35 -19.94
N ARG A 296 -21.79 -0.97 -19.77
CA ARG A 296 -22.96 -1.87 -19.79
C ARG A 296 -23.98 -1.49 -18.71
N ILE A 297 -23.52 -1.19 -17.49
CA ILE A 297 -24.38 -0.79 -16.38
C ILE A 297 -25.07 0.55 -16.69
N ILE A 298 -24.34 1.54 -17.22
CA ILE A 298 -24.93 2.82 -17.63
C ILE A 298 -25.97 2.62 -18.72
N GLN A 299 -25.67 1.79 -19.73
CA GLN A 299 -26.62 1.45 -20.79
C GLN A 299 -27.89 0.80 -20.23
N ALA A 300 -27.74 -0.15 -19.29
CA ALA A 300 -28.88 -0.80 -18.66
C ALA A 300 -29.74 0.17 -17.85
N ALA A 301 -29.11 1.10 -17.13
CA ALA A 301 -29.81 2.16 -16.40
C ALA A 301 -30.57 3.07 -17.37
N CYS A 302 -29.94 3.50 -18.47
CA CYS A 302 -30.59 4.31 -19.52
C CYS A 302 -31.83 3.59 -20.09
N ASN A 303 -31.68 2.32 -20.46
CA ASN A 303 -32.77 1.51 -21.00
C ASN A 303 -33.94 1.37 -20.02
N ALA A 304 -33.64 1.19 -18.72
CA ALA A 304 -34.66 1.09 -17.69
C ALA A 304 -35.54 2.36 -17.66
N VAL A 305 -34.96 3.55 -17.83
CA VAL A 305 -35.70 4.82 -17.74
C VAL A 305 -36.10 5.43 -19.09
N GLY A 306 -35.79 4.75 -20.20
CA GLY A 306 -36.10 5.23 -21.55
C GLY A 306 -35.16 6.32 -22.08
N LEU A 307 -33.96 6.44 -21.52
CA LEU A 307 -32.89 7.31 -22.01
C LEU A 307 -32.04 6.57 -23.05
N THR A 308 -31.35 7.33 -23.90
CA THR A 308 -30.48 6.81 -24.95
C THR A 308 -29.01 7.16 -24.68
N LEU A 309 -28.16 6.14 -24.52
CA LEU A 309 -26.70 6.32 -24.47
C LEU A 309 -26.20 6.85 -25.83
N GLY A 310 -25.32 7.83 -25.81
CA GLY A 310 -24.86 8.58 -26.99
C GLY A 310 -25.72 9.80 -27.34
N LYS A 311 -26.83 10.04 -26.63
CA LYS A 311 -27.66 11.23 -26.79
C LYS A 311 -27.97 11.90 -25.45
N ASP A 312 -28.63 11.19 -24.54
CA ASP A 312 -29.03 11.72 -23.23
C ASP A 312 -27.91 11.56 -22.19
N VAL A 313 -27.05 10.55 -22.40
CA VAL A 313 -25.82 10.29 -21.65
C VAL A 313 -24.71 10.02 -22.65
N VAL A 314 -23.64 10.83 -22.67
CA VAL A 314 -22.49 10.64 -23.56
C VAL A 314 -21.25 10.47 -22.69
N ILE A 315 -20.63 9.30 -22.74
CA ILE A 315 -19.40 9.01 -22.01
C ILE A 315 -18.53 8.05 -22.81
N ASP A 316 -17.22 8.27 -22.77
CA ASP A 316 -16.23 7.36 -23.32
C ASP A 316 -15.28 6.92 -22.21
N PHE A 317 -15.20 5.61 -21.99
CA PHE A 317 -14.26 5.02 -21.07
C PHE A 317 -13.16 4.32 -21.88
N PRO A 318 -11.87 4.51 -21.54
CA PRO A 318 -10.79 3.80 -22.22
C PRO A 318 -11.02 2.28 -22.18
N ASN A 319 -10.93 1.63 -23.34
CA ASN A 319 -11.13 0.18 -23.55
C ASN A 319 -12.54 -0.36 -23.24
N ALA A 320 -13.56 0.51 -23.15
CA ALA A 320 -14.95 0.09 -22.96
C ALA A 320 -15.63 -0.48 -24.22
#